data_AF-A0A924HQR3-F1
#
_entry.id   AF-A0A924HQR3-F1
#
_cell.length_a   1.000
_cell.length_b   1.000
_cell.length_c   1.000
_cell.angle_alpha   90.00
_cell.angle_beta   90.00
_cell.angle_gamma   90.00
#
_symmetry.space_group_name_H-M   'P 1'
#
loop_
_entity.id
_entity.type
_entity.pdbx_description
1 polymer ?
#
loop_
_entity_poly.entity_id
_entity_poly.type
_entity_poly.pdbx_seq_one_letter_code
_entity_poly.pdbx_strand_id
1 'polypeptide(L)'
;MIVYGRVPLFFYILHFYVLHILDIILFLSRGHSITEGMTGVKKLPFKFIIPGEGYSLWVVYAIWIAVVVAMYPLCKWYDHYKTNHHEKKWLSYL
;
A
#
# COMPACT_ATOMS: atom_id res chain seq x y z
N MET A 1 23.12 9.60 3.08
CA MET A 1 21.97 9.15 3.88
C MET A 1 20.78 8.91 2.94
N ILE A 2 20.72 7.74 2.29
CA ILE A 2 19.64 7.39 1.35
C ILE A 2 18.78 6.35 2.08
N VAL A 3 17.62 6.78 2.58
CA VAL A 3 16.65 5.89 3.28
C VAL A 3 15.80 5.14 2.25
N TYR A 4 15.47 5.77 1.12
CA TYR A 4 14.66 5.19 0.03
C TYR A 4 15.38 4.17 -0.88
N GLY A 5 16.60 3.76 -0.54
CA GLY A 5 17.41 2.88 -1.40
C GLY A 5 17.91 1.60 -0.72
N ARG A 6 17.77 1.46 0.60
CA ARG A 6 18.31 0.31 1.35
C ARG A 6 17.33 -0.86 1.49
N VAL A 7 16.03 -0.58 1.40
CA VAL A 7 14.94 -1.57 1.54
C VAL A 7 13.84 -1.35 0.49
N PRO A 8 14.20 -1.34 -0.82
CA PRO A 8 13.25 -1.07 -1.90
C PRO A 8 12.15 -2.14 -1.99
N LEU A 9 12.47 -3.40 -1.69
CA LEU A 9 11.49 -4.49 -1.73
C LEU A 9 10.45 -4.34 -0.61
N PHE A 10 10.89 -4.04 0.62
CA PHE A 10 9.99 -3.73 1.74
C PHE A 10 9.03 -2.59 1.41
N PHE A 11 9.53 -1.49 0.85
CA PHE A 11 8.68 -0.39 0.39
C PHE A 11 7.62 -0.90 -0.60
N TYR A 12 8.03 -1.61 -1.64
CA TYR A 12 7.10 -2.05 -2.68
C TYR A 12 5.99 -2.97 -2.15
N ILE A 13 6.36 -3.93 -1.30
CA ILE A 13 5.42 -4.86 -0.66
C ILE A 13 4.43 -4.08 0.21
N LEU A 14 4.93 -3.22 1.10
CA LEU A 14 4.09 -2.49 2.04
C LEU A 14 3.20 -1.48 1.30
N HIS A 15 3.72 -0.82 0.28
CA HIS A 15 2.97 0.10 -0.57
C HIS A 15 1.78 -0.60 -1.22
N PHE A 16 2.01 -1.77 -1.80
CA PHE A 16 0.97 -2.57 -2.44
C PHE A 16 -0.15 -2.88 -1.44
N TYR A 17 0.18 -3.40 -0.26
CA TYR A 17 -0.83 -3.71 0.76
C TYR A 17 -1.56 -2.47 1.29
N VAL A 18 -0.84 -1.37 1.54
CA VAL A 18 -1.45 -0.11 2.00
C VAL A 18 -2.48 0.40 1.00
N LEU A 19 -2.15 0.39 -0.30
CA LEU A 19 -3.08 0.79 -1.33
C LEU A 19 -4.30 -0.13 -1.41
N HIS A 20 -4.14 -1.45 -1.27
CA HIS A 20 -5.27 -2.38 -1.28
C HIS A 20 -6.19 -2.19 -0.08
N ILE A 21 -5.62 -1.97 1.11
CA ILE A 21 -6.41 -1.68 2.32
C ILE A 21 -7.16 -0.35 2.17
N LEU A 22 -6.50 0.67 1.62
CA LEU A 22 -7.15 1.95 1.34
C LEU A 22 -8.31 1.80 0.35
N ASP A 23 -8.14 1.01 -0.70
CA ASP A 23 -9.19 0.75 -1.69
C ASP A 23 -10.41 0.09 -1.03
N ILE A 24 -10.18 -0.93 -0.20
CA ILE A 24 -11.25 -1.60 0.57
C ILE A 24 -11.94 -0.60 1.51
N ILE A 25 -11.20 0.23 2.24
CA ILE A 25 -11.77 1.23 3.16
C ILE A 25 -12.62 2.25 2.38
N LEU A 26 -12.10 2.78 1.27
CA LEU A 26 -12.81 3.75 0.45
C LEU A 26 -14.07 3.13 -0.16
N PHE A 27 -14.00 1.89 -0.63
CA PHE A 27 -15.14 1.14 -1.14
C PHE A 27 -16.23 0.95 -0.07
N LEU A 28 -15.86 0.48 1.12
CA LEU A 28 -16.82 0.29 2.22
C LEU A 28 -17.37 1.61 2.75
N SER A 29 -16.58 2.69 2.73
CA SER A 29 -17.03 4.02 3.17
C SER A 29 -18.15 4.60 2.31
N ARG A 30 -18.32 4.10 1.07
CA ARG A 30 -19.42 4.47 0.17
C ARG A 30 -20.70 3.67 0.40
N GLY A 31 -20.68 2.72 1.35
CA GLY A 31 -21.84 1.91 1.72
C GLY A 31 -21.94 0.59 0.95
N HIS A 32 -20.93 0.22 0.15
CA HIS A 32 -20.89 -1.08 -0.49
C HIS A 32 -20.60 -2.21 0.51
N SER A 33 -21.10 -3.40 0.19
CA SER A 33 -20.87 -4.58 1.01
C SER A 33 -19.56 -5.30 0.62
N ILE A 34 -18.94 -5.99 1.58
CA ILE A 34 -17.77 -6.84 1.30
C ILE A 34 -18.10 -7.90 0.24
N THR A 35 -19.33 -8.42 0.24
CA THR A 35 -19.80 -9.41 -0.73
C THR A 35 -19.78 -8.87 -2.16
N GLU A 36 -20.18 -7.62 -2.38
CA GLU A 36 -20.09 -6.94 -3.70
C GLU A 36 -18.65 -6.67 -4.13
N GLY A 37 -17.79 -6.28 -3.19
CA GLY A 37 -16.36 -6.11 -3.47
C GLY A 37 -15.69 -7.43 -3.87
N MET A 38 -16.08 -8.54 -3.23
CA MET A 38 -15.52 -9.88 -3.47
C MET A 38 -16.01 -10.55 -4.76
N THR A 39 -17.26 -10.32 -5.17
CA THR A 39 -17.78 -10.75 -6.48
C THR A 39 -17.07 -10.03 -7.61
N GLY A 40 -16.72 -8.76 -7.40
CA GLY A 40 -15.93 -7.97 -8.33
C GLY A 40 -16.66 -7.69 -9.65
N VAL A 41 -16.00 -6.93 -10.52
CA VAL A 41 -16.59 -6.54 -11.81
C VAL A 41 -16.10 -7.48 -12.90
N LYS A 42 -17.04 -8.04 -13.68
CA LYS A 42 -16.71 -8.88 -14.84
C LYS A 42 -15.75 -8.12 -15.76
N LYS A 43 -14.60 -8.76 -16.08
CA LYS A 43 -13.49 -8.26 -16.92
C LYS A 43 -12.43 -7.40 -16.23
N LEU A 44 -12.53 -7.14 -14.92
CA LEU A 44 -11.45 -6.50 -14.18
C LEU A 44 -10.73 -7.54 -13.29
N PRO A 45 -9.38 -7.57 -13.29
CA PRO A 45 -8.62 -8.47 -12.41
C PRO A 45 -8.59 -7.99 -10.96
N PHE A 46 -8.98 -6.74 -10.71
CA PHE A 46 -8.99 -6.11 -9.39
C PHE A 46 -10.39 -6.12 -8.77
N LYS A 47 -10.44 -6.48 -7.48
CA LYS A 47 -11.64 -6.50 -6.65
C LYS A 47 -11.81 -5.17 -5.92
N PHE A 48 -12.99 -4.88 -5.38
CA PHE A 48 -13.31 -3.61 -4.67
C PHE A 48 -13.28 -2.35 -5.54
N ILE A 49 -13.48 -2.49 -6.86
CA ILE A 49 -13.58 -1.38 -7.81
C ILE A 49 -14.94 -1.41 -8.51
N ILE A 50 -15.59 -0.25 -8.59
CA ILE A 50 -16.79 -0.02 -9.42
C ILE A 50 -16.45 1.02 -10.50
N PRO A 51 -16.63 0.70 -11.80
CA PRO A 51 -16.49 1.66 -12.89
C PRO A 51 -17.44 2.84 -12.73
N GLY A 52 -16.94 4.06 -12.96
CA GLY A 52 -17.72 5.30 -12.81
C GLY A 52 -17.62 5.94 -11.42
N GLU A 53 -17.04 5.23 -10.46
CA GLU A 53 -16.90 5.65 -9.07
C GLU A 53 -15.46 6.08 -8.71
N GLY A 54 -14.69 6.54 -9.68
CA GLY A 54 -13.33 7.04 -9.45
C GLY A 54 -13.28 8.33 -8.64
N TYR A 55 -12.15 8.58 -7.98
CA TYR A 55 -11.84 9.88 -7.39
C TYR A 55 -11.23 10.82 -8.42
N SER A 56 -11.35 12.13 -8.20
CA SER A 56 -10.65 13.14 -9.00
C SER A 56 -9.14 12.99 -8.86
N LEU A 57 -8.41 13.40 -9.91
CA LEU A 57 -6.94 13.33 -9.96
C LEU A 57 -6.27 13.98 -8.73
N TRP A 58 -6.80 15.11 -8.25
CA TRP A 58 -6.22 15.81 -7.11
C TRP A 58 -6.32 14.99 -5.81
N VAL A 59 -7.43 14.26 -5.59
CA VAL A 59 -7.59 13.37 -4.42
C VAL A 59 -6.60 12.22 -4.51
N VAL A 60 -6.45 11.63 -5.70
CA VAL A 60 -5.49 10.54 -5.92
C VAL A 60 -4.07 10.99 -5.61
N TYR A 61 -3.67 12.20 -6.04
CA TYR A 61 -2.37 12.75 -5.69
C TYR A 61 -2.21 13.02 -4.20
N ALA A 62 -3.24 13.53 -3.52
CA ALA A 62 -3.20 13.75 -2.08
C ALA A 62 -3.00 12.44 -1.30
N ILE A 63 -3.75 11.39 -1.65
CA ILE A 63 -3.60 10.05 -1.07
C ILE A 63 -2.20 9.50 -1.36
N TRP A 64 -1.73 9.62 -2.61
CA TRP A 64 -0.40 9.16 -2.98
C TRP A 64 0.71 9.83 -2.16
N ILE A 65 0.69 11.16 -2.02
CA ILE A 65 1.66 11.89 -1.19
C ILE A 65 1.55 11.41 0.27
N ALA A 66 0.35 11.30 0.82
CA ALA A 66 0.14 10.85 2.19
C ALA A 66 0.71 9.45 2.43
N VAL A 67 0.48 8.50 1.50
CA VAL A 67 1.04 7.14 1.56
C VAL A 67 2.57 7.18 1.50
N VAL A 68 3.15 7.92 0.55
CA VAL A 68 4.62 8.00 0.40
C VAL A 68 5.27 8.60 1.65
N VAL A 69 4.68 9.65 2.22
CA VAL A 69 5.15 10.29 3.46
C VAL A 69 5.01 9.35 4.65
N ALA A 70 3.87 8.64 4.78
CA ALA A 70 3.65 7.67 5.86
C ALA A 70 4.61 6.48 5.77
N MET A 71 5.00 6.06 4.56
CA MET A 71 5.94 4.97 4.36
C MET A 71 7.39 5.32 4.75
N TYR A 72 7.77 6.60 4.74
CA TYR A 72 9.12 7.03 5.10
C TYR A 72 9.56 6.60 6.52
N PRO A 73 8.81 6.91 7.60
CA PRO A 73 9.17 6.48 8.95
C PRO A 73 9.17 4.95 9.09
N LEU A 74 8.27 4.23 8.41
CA LEU A 74 8.26 2.76 8.42
C LEU A 74 9.53 2.18 7.79
N CYS A 75 9.95 2.69 6.64
CA CYS A 75 11.18 2.24 5.98
C CYS A 75 12.41 2.54 6.84
N LYS A 76 12.45 3.71 7.48
CA LYS A 76 13.55 4.09 8.39
C LYS A 76 13.61 3.18 9.63
N TRP A 77 12.46 2.84 10.20
CA TRP A 77 12.38 1.91 11.33
C TRP A 77 12.84 0.50 10.93
N TYR A 78 12.40 0.01 9.77
CA TYR A 78 12.78 -1.31 9.28
C TYR A 78 14.29 -1.41 8.96
N ASP A 79 14.88 -0.36 8.38
CA ASP A 79 16.32 -0.27 8.14
C ASP A 79 17.13 -0.34 9.47
N HIS A 80 16.66 0.35 10.52
CA HIS A 80 17.26 0.26 11.85
C HIS A 80 17.07 -1.13 12.48
N TYR A 81 15.90 -1.75 12.32
CA TYR A 81 15.62 -3.10 12.80
C TYR A 81 16.53 -4.15 12.11
N LYS A 82 16.66 -4.07 10.79
CA LYS A 82 17.53 -4.93 9.96
C LYS A 82 19.00 -4.83 10.38
N THR A 83 19.46 -3.61 10.66
CA THR A 83 20.84 -3.36 11.14
C THR A 83 21.07 -3.87 12.56
N ASN A 84 20.05 -3.95 13.41
CA ASN A 84 20.20 -4.49 14.76
C ASN A 84 20.03 -6.03 14.84
N HIS A 85 19.46 -6.67 13.81
CA HIS A 85 19.21 -8.12 13.78
C HIS A 85 19.93 -8.80 12.60
N HIS A 86 21.25 -8.58 12.50
CA HIS A 86 22.11 -9.16 11.46
C HIS A 86 22.10 -10.70 11.43
N GLU A 87 21.71 -11.35 12.52
CA GLU A 87 21.57 -12.81 12.65
C GLU A 87 20.53 -13.41 11.70
N LYS A 88 19.52 -12.64 11.28
CA LYS A 88 18.47 -13.11 10.36
C LYS A 88 18.87 -12.84 8.91
N LYS A 89 19.66 -13.73 8.31
CA LYS A 89 20.14 -13.62 6.92
C LYS A 89 19.03 -13.41 5.87
N TRP A 90 17.80 -13.88 6.11
CA TRP A 90 16.67 -13.64 5.20
C TRP A 90 16.24 -12.17 5.13
N LEU A 91 16.50 -11.36 6.17
CA LEU A 91 16.31 -9.91 6.13
C LEU A 91 17.26 -9.22 5.14
N SER A 92 18.32 -9.89 4.66
CA SER A 92 19.16 -9.33 3.59
C SER A 92 18.49 -9.40 2.22
N TYR A 93 17.52 -10.32 2.03
CA TYR A 93 16.77 -10.47 0.79
C TYR A 93 15.54 -9.54 0.72
N LEU A 94 15.10 -9.00 1.86
CA LEU A 94 14.02 -8.01 2.02
C LEU A 94 14.56 -6.59 2.24
#